data_AF-A0A0G2RLY2-F1
#
_entry.id   AF-A0A0G2RLY2-F1
#
_cell.length_a   1.000
_cell.length_b   1.000
_cell.length_c   1.000
_cell.angle_alpha   90.00
_cell.angle_beta   90.00
_cell.angle_gamma   90.00
#
_symmetry.space_group_name_H-M   'P 1'
#
loop_
_entity.id
_entity.type
_entity.pdbx_description
1 polymer ?
#
loop_
_entity_poly.entity_id
_entity_poly.type
_entity_poly.pdbx_seq_one_letter_code
_entity_poly.pdbx_strand_id
1 'polypeptide(L)'
;GGWKNRKVIEFYERYAKTVFKRYQHKVKYWMTFNEINVVLHAPFTGGGLVFEEGENKLNAMYQAAHHQFVASALAVKAGHDIIPDSKIGCMIAATTTYPMTSKPEDVFAAMENERKTLFFSDVQARGAYPGYMKRYLAENNIEIEMAEGDEELLKEHTVDYIGFSYYMSMAASTDPEEL
;
A
#
# COMPACT_ATOMS: atom_id res chain seq x y z
N GLY A 1 -0.76 18.95 -2.73
CA GLY A 1 -1.75 18.55 -1.70
C GLY A 1 -1.93 17.04 -1.69
N GLY A 2 -2.86 16.50 -0.91
CA GLY A 2 -3.10 15.05 -0.84
C GLY A 2 -1.99 14.27 -0.14
N TRP A 3 -1.96 12.95 -0.33
CA TRP A 3 -1.04 12.03 0.32
C TRP A 3 0.43 12.22 -0.10
N LYS A 4 0.74 12.98 -1.16
CA LYS A 4 2.13 13.41 -1.43
C LYS A 4 2.66 14.41 -0.39
N ASN A 5 1.79 15.01 0.43
CA ASN A 5 2.21 15.88 1.54
C ASN A 5 2.23 15.11 2.87
N ARG A 6 3.42 15.02 3.49
CA ARG A 6 3.64 14.31 4.75
C ARG A 6 2.73 14.76 5.91
N LYS A 7 2.25 16.00 5.93
CA LYS A 7 1.32 16.50 6.97
C LYS A 7 0.02 15.69 7.07
N VAL A 8 -0.38 15.02 5.99
CA VAL A 8 -1.60 14.18 5.98
C VAL A 8 -1.46 12.98 6.92
N ILE A 9 -0.24 12.51 7.18
CA ILE A 9 0.03 11.45 8.16
C ILE A 9 -0.49 11.85 9.54
N GLU A 10 -0.15 13.06 10.00
CA GLU A 10 -0.58 13.59 11.31
C GLU A 10 -2.11 13.73 11.37
N PHE A 11 -2.73 14.19 10.29
CA PHE A 11 -4.19 14.34 10.23
C PHE A 11 -4.89 12.99 10.29
N TYR A 12 -4.38 11.99 9.58
CA TYR A 12 -4.91 10.63 9.61
C TYR A 12 -4.71 9.97 10.97
N GLU A 13 -3.53 10.09 11.58
CA GLU A 13 -3.27 9.55 12.92
C GLU A 13 -4.23 10.15 13.95
N ARG A 14 -4.45 11.47 13.90
CA ARG A 14 -5.41 12.15 14.78
C ARG A 14 -6.84 11.66 14.56
N TYR A 15 -7.23 11.47 13.29
CA TYR A 15 -8.52 10.90 12.93
C TYR A 15 -8.68 9.47 13.47
N ALA A 16 -7.71 8.59 13.21
CA ALA A 16 -7.69 7.21 13.66
C ALA A 16 -7.80 7.12 15.19
N LYS A 17 -6.96 7.86 15.92
CA LYS A 17 -7.02 7.96 17.39
C LYS A 17 -8.40 8.42 17.89
N THR A 18 -9.03 9.36 17.20
CA THR A 18 -10.36 9.87 17.56
C THR A 18 -11.42 8.78 17.44
N VAL A 19 -11.45 8.06 16.30
CA VAL A 19 -12.43 6.98 16.09
C VAL A 19 -12.16 5.76 16.98
N PHE A 20 -10.89 5.39 17.21
CA PHE A 20 -10.53 4.34 18.15
C PHE A 20 -11.04 4.66 19.56
N LYS A 21 -10.77 5.85 20.09
CA LYS A 21 -11.25 6.26 21.43
C LYS A 21 -12.78 6.26 21.53
N ARG A 22 -13.46 6.71 20.47
CA ARG A 22 -14.93 6.77 20.46
C ARG A 22 -15.58 5.38 20.45
N TYR A 23 -14.99 4.43 19.74
CA TYR A 23 -15.57 3.11 19.48
C TYR A 23 -14.83 1.94 20.14
N GLN A 24 -13.89 2.22 21.04
CA GLN A 24 -13.03 1.24 21.72
C GLN A 24 -13.76 0.05 22.36
N HIS A 25 -14.99 0.26 22.83
CA HIS A 25 -15.80 -0.80 23.48
C HIS A 25 -16.80 -1.47 22.52
N LYS A 26 -16.76 -1.14 21.22
CA LYS A 26 -17.77 -1.56 20.24
C LYS A 26 -17.18 -2.26 19.02
N VAL A 27 -15.95 -1.95 18.65
CA VAL A 27 -15.34 -2.42 17.40
C VAL A 27 -14.01 -3.09 17.70
N LYS A 28 -13.94 -4.39 17.39
CA LYS A 28 -12.74 -5.22 17.55
C LYS A 28 -11.88 -5.24 16.28
N TYR A 29 -12.50 -5.35 15.11
CA TYR A 29 -11.81 -5.49 13.82
C TYR A 29 -11.80 -4.16 13.06
N TRP A 30 -10.63 -3.78 12.58
CA TRP A 30 -10.37 -2.52 11.88
C TRP A 30 -9.48 -2.76 10.67
N MET A 31 -9.62 -1.91 9.66
CA MET A 31 -8.65 -1.81 8.56
C MET A 31 -8.27 -0.35 8.36
N THR A 32 -7.03 -0.08 7.98
CA THR A 32 -6.52 1.29 7.85
C THR A 32 -6.93 1.94 6.53
N PHE A 33 -6.42 1.41 5.42
CA PHE A 33 -6.68 1.88 4.06
C PHE A 33 -7.30 0.77 3.24
N ASN A 34 -8.51 1.00 2.73
CA ASN A 34 -9.15 0.09 1.78
C ASN A 34 -8.43 0.16 0.42
N GLU A 35 -8.03 -0.99 -0.11
CA GLU A 35 -7.41 -1.16 -1.43
C GLU A 35 -6.27 -0.16 -1.67
N ILE A 36 -5.32 -0.10 -0.75
CA ILE A 36 -4.22 0.88 -0.75
C ILE A 36 -3.45 0.91 -2.09
N ASN A 37 -3.35 -0.22 -2.79
CA ASN A 37 -2.70 -0.33 -4.10
C ASN A 37 -3.42 0.45 -5.23
N VAL A 38 -4.68 0.82 -5.05
CA VAL A 38 -5.44 1.64 -6.02
C VAL A 38 -4.87 3.05 -6.15
N VAL A 39 -3.99 3.51 -5.26
CA VAL A 39 -3.26 4.78 -5.42
C VAL A 39 -2.48 4.83 -6.75
N LEU A 40 -2.04 3.69 -7.29
CA LEU A 40 -1.34 3.61 -8.58
C LEU A 40 -2.28 3.60 -9.79
N HIS A 41 -3.58 3.36 -9.60
CA HIS A 41 -4.58 3.20 -10.67
C HIS A 41 -5.58 4.37 -10.71
N ALA A 42 -6.04 4.83 -9.55
CA ALA A 42 -6.95 5.96 -9.38
C ALA A 42 -6.35 6.99 -8.40
N PRO A 43 -5.26 7.68 -8.77
CA PRO A 43 -4.45 8.49 -7.86
C PRO A 43 -5.21 9.65 -7.19
N PHE A 44 -6.24 10.20 -7.84
CA PHE A 44 -7.10 11.21 -7.22
C PHE A 44 -7.87 10.64 -6.03
N THR A 45 -8.53 9.49 -6.20
CA THR A 45 -9.31 8.85 -5.13
C THR A 45 -8.41 8.17 -4.11
N GLY A 46 -7.42 7.41 -4.57
CA GLY A 46 -6.53 6.62 -3.71
C GLY A 46 -5.52 7.45 -2.94
N GLY A 47 -5.10 8.60 -3.48
CA GLY A 47 -4.05 9.44 -2.89
C GLY A 47 -4.39 10.92 -2.75
N GLY A 48 -5.56 11.38 -3.21
CA GLY A 48 -5.86 12.82 -3.28
C GLY A 48 -4.91 13.57 -4.22
N LEU A 49 -4.37 12.89 -5.23
CA LEU A 49 -3.34 13.43 -6.10
C LEU A 49 -3.95 14.11 -7.33
N VAL A 50 -3.63 15.39 -7.47
CA VAL A 50 -3.78 16.14 -8.71
C VAL A 50 -2.36 16.45 -9.18
N PHE A 51 -2.12 16.20 -10.47
CA PHE A 51 -0.80 16.35 -11.07
C PHE A 51 -0.67 17.67 -11.80
N GLU A 52 0.46 18.33 -11.60
CA GLU A 52 0.84 19.53 -12.36
C GLU A 52 1.46 19.14 -13.71
N GLU A 53 1.49 20.09 -14.64
CA GLU A 53 2.14 19.87 -15.94
C GLU A 53 3.64 19.63 -15.74
N GLY A 54 4.17 18.56 -16.32
CA GLY A 54 5.57 18.15 -16.17
C GLY A 54 5.90 17.38 -14.88
N GLU A 55 4.95 17.16 -13.96
CA GLU A 55 5.18 16.39 -12.73
C GLU A 55 5.43 14.90 -13.04
N ASN A 56 6.45 14.30 -12.40
CA ASN A 56 6.64 12.85 -12.41
C ASN A 56 5.53 12.17 -11.59
N LYS A 57 4.46 11.79 -12.27
CA LYS A 57 3.27 11.17 -11.67
C LYS A 57 3.61 9.90 -10.90
N LEU A 58 4.50 9.06 -11.45
CA LEU A 58 4.86 7.79 -10.82
C LEU A 58 5.57 8.01 -9.50
N ASN A 59 6.51 8.95 -9.46
CA ASN A 59 7.19 9.31 -8.22
C ASN A 59 6.21 9.86 -7.17
N ALA A 60 5.33 10.78 -7.56
CA ALA A 60 4.30 11.32 -6.67
C ALA A 60 3.34 10.25 -6.11
N MET A 61 2.98 9.24 -6.92
CA MET A 61 2.14 8.12 -6.49
C MET A 61 2.85 7.23 -5.46
N TYR A 62 4.12 6.88 -5.67
CA TYR A 62 4.86 6.08 -4.69
C TYR A 62 5.21 6.87 -3.42
N GLN A 63 5.48 8.18 -3.51
CA GLN A 63 5.63 9.02 -2.32
C GLN A 63 4.34 9.05 -1.50
N ALA A 64 3.19 9.12 -2.17
CA ALA A 64 1.89 9.04 -1.51
C ALA A 64 1.67 7.67 -0.83
N ALA A 65 2.01 6.57 -1.51
CA ALA A 65 1.98 5.23 -0.93
C ALA A 65 2.87 5.12 0.32
N HIS A 66 4.08 5.69 0.28
CA HIS A 66 4.99 5.72 1.43
C HIS A 66 4.35 6.39 2.65
N HIS A 67 3.76 7.58 2.48
CA HIS A 67 3.06 8.26 3.57
C HIS A 67 1.85 7.46 4.09
N GLN A 68 1.12 6.75 3.22
CA GLN A 68 0.03 5.86 3.64
C GLN A 68 0.54 4.67 4.46
N PHE A 69 1.70 4.10 4.13
CA PHE A 69 2.31 3.04 4.94
C PHE A 69 2.64 3.54 6.35
N VAL A 70 3.32 4.68 6.46
CA VAL A 70 3.67 5.29 7.74
C VAL A 70 2.41 5.62 8.55
N ALA A 71 1.39 6.22 7.92
CA ALA A 71 0.12 6.51 8.57
C ALA A 71 -0.63 5.25 9.02
N SER A 72 -0.57 4.17 8.24
CA SER A 72 -1.13 2.87 8.60
C SER A 72 -0.42 2.29 9.82
N ALA A 73 0.92 2.31 9.85
CA ALA A 73 1.70 1.80 10.97
C ALA A 73 1.44 2.60 12.27
N LEU A 74 1.32 3.93 12.18
CA LEU A 74 0.89 4.77 13.31
C LEU A 74 -0.53 4.42 13.80
N ALA A 75 -1.45 4.12 12.88
CA ALA A 75 -2.80 3.70 13.25
C ALA A 75 -2.82 2.30 13.88
N VAL A 76 -1.99 1.35 13.42
CA VAL A 76 -1.82 0.04 14.07
C VAL A 76 -1.31 0.23 15.49
N LYS A 77 -0.21 0.97 15.67
CA LYS A 77 0.33 1.33 16.99
C LYS A 77 -0.72 1.91 17.91
N ALA A 78 -1.39 2.98 17.45
CA ALA A 78 -2.38 3.68 18.25
C ALA A 78 -3.60 2.82 18.59
N GLY A 79 -4.02 1.95 17.66
CA GLY A 79 -5.16 1.07 17.88
C GLY A 79 -4.85 -0.02 18.90
N HIS A 80 -3.65 -0.61 18.88
CA HIS A 80 -3.21 -1.55 19.93
C HIS A 80 -3.03 -0.85 21.29
N ASP A 81 -2.51 0.38 21.32
CA ASP A 81 -2.36 1.15 22.56
C ASP A 81 -3.71 1.52 23.20
N ILE A 82 -4.71 1.88 22.38
CA ILE A 82 -6.04 2.33 22.86
C ILE A 82 -6.98 1.15 23.09
N ILE A 83 -6.89 0.11 22.27
CA ILE A 83 -7.77 -1.06 22.25
C ILE A 83 -6.89 -2.32 22.23
N PRO A 84 -6.41 -2.82 23.39
CA PRO A 84 -5.43 -3.92 23.44
C PRO A 84 -5.86 -5.20 22.71
N ASP A 85 -7.16 -5.51 22.72
CA ASP A 85 -7.73 -6.70 22.04
C ASP A 85 -8.15 -6.46 20.58
N SER A 86 -7.82 -5.30 20.01
CA SER A 86 -8.15 -4.99 18.62
C SER A 86 -7.40 -5.88 17.63
N LYS A 87 -7.98 -6.00 16.44
CA LYS A 87 -7.36 -6.63 15.27
C LYS A 87 -7.37 -5.61 14.14
N ILE A 88 -6.20 -5.20 13.69
CA ILE A 88 -6.02 -4.14 12.72
C ILE A 88 -5.33 -4.71 11.49
N GLY A 89 -6.08 -4.79 10.39
CA GLY A 89 -5.62 -5.38 9.14
C GLY A 89 -5.17 -4.35 8.11
N CYS A 90 -4.37 -4.81 7.15
CA CYS A 90 -4.26 -4.13 5.87
C CYS A 90 -5.42 -4.52 4.95
N MET A 91 -5.57 -3.82 3.82
CA MET A 91 -6.54 -4.16 2.80
C MET A 91 -5.97 -3.89 1.41
N ILE A 92 -5.85 -4.94 0.59
CA ILE A 92 -5.36 -4.87 -0.80
C ILE A 92 -6.42 -5.33 -1.79
N ALA A 93 -6.47 -4.74 -2.98
CA ALA A 93 -7.21 -5.31 -4.10
C ALA A 93 -6.38 -6.40 -4.76
N ALA A 94 -6.77 -7.67 -4.61
CA ALA A 94 -6.00 -8.79 -5.14
C ALA A 94 -6.03 -8.78 -6.68
N THR A 95 -4.86 -8.87 -7.30
CA THR A 95 -4.68 -8.92 -8.76
C THR A 95 -4.03 -10.25 -9.16
N THR A 96 -4.60 -11.37 -8.71
CA THR A 96 -4.12 -12.72 -9.05
C THR A 96 -4.01 -12.85 -10.56
N THR A 97 -2.81 -13.14 -11.06
CA THR A 97 -2.50 -13.09 -12.49
C THR A 97 -1.89 -14.40 -12.94
N TYR A 98 -2.56 -15.06 -13.88
CA TYR A 98 -2.06 -16.28 -14.49
C TYR A 98 -1.23 -15.95 -15.74
N PRO A 99 -0.17 -16.72 -16.04
CA PRO A 99 0.49 -16.59 -17.32
C PRO A 99 -0.39 -17.18 -18.43
N MET A 100 -0.47 -16.51 -19.57
CA MET A 100 -1.27 -16.96 -20.72
C MET A 100 -0.72 -18.27 -21.30
N THR A 101 0.61 -18.41 -21.31
CA THR A 101 1.30 -19.62 -21.78
C THR A 101 2.38 -20.07 -20.79
N SER A 102 3.01 -21.22 -21.06
CA SER A 102 4.16 -21.69 -20.27
C SER A 102 5.49 -21.03 -20.66
N LYS A 103 5.48 -19.99 -21.52
CA LYS A 103 6.68 -19.22 -21.85
C LYS A 103 7.25 -18.58 -20.57
N PRO A 104 8.57 -18.67 -20.31
CA PRO A 104 9.18 -18.06 -19.13
C PRO A 104 8.87 -16.56 -18.98
N GLU A 105 8.75 -15.86 -20.12
CA GLU A 105 8.44 -14.43 -20.19
C GLU A 105 7.02 -14.13 -19.67
N ASP A 106 6.02 -14.94 -20.03
CA ASP A 106 4.65 -14.80 -19.54
C ASP A 106 4.56 -15.13 -18.03
N VAL A 107 5.26 -16.17 -17.59
CA VAL A 107 5.35 -16.56 -16.17
C VAL A 107 5.95 -15.41 -15.35
N PHE A 108 7.01 -14.78 -15.85
CA PHE A 108 7.63 -13.64 -15.18
C PHE A 108 6.71 -12.41 -15.20
N ALA A 109 6.06 -12.11 -16.32
CA ALA A 109 5.11 -10.99 -16.43
C ALA A 109 3.92 -11.14 -15.47
N ALA A 110 3.38 -12.36 -15.31
CA ALA A 110 2.33 -12.64 -14.33
C ALA A 110 2.82 -12.36 -12.90
N MET A 111 4.01 -12.85 -12.55
CA MET A 111 4.64 -12.62 -11.25
C MET A 111 4.88 -11.12 -10.98
N GLU A 112 5.36 -10.37 -11.97
CA GLU A 112 5.54 -8.92 -11.84
C GLU A 112 4.22 -8.19 -11.64
N ASN A 113 3.14 -8.63 -12.30
CA ASN A 113 1.82 -8.03 -12.12
C ASN A 113 1.28 -8.27 -10.69
N GLU A 114 1.44 -9.47 -10.13
CA GLU A 114 1.08 -9.75 -8.74
C GLU A 114 1.94 -8.94 -7.75
N ARG A 115 3.25 -8.83 -8.01
CA ARG A 115 4.19 -8.10 -7.16
C ARG A 115 3.86 -6.62 -6.99
N LYS A 116 3.22 -5.99 -7.99
CA LYS A 116 2.73 -4.60 -7.90
C LYS A 116 1.73 -4.44 -6.75
N THR A 117 0.89 -5.44 -6.50
CA THR A 117 -0.06 -5.48 -5.38
C THR A 117 0.60 -5.99 -4.11
N LEU A 118 1.34 -7.11 -4.19
CA LEU A 118 1.96 -7.76 -3.02
C LEU A 118 2.96 -6.85 -2.31
N PHE A 119 3.56 -5.89 -3.01
CA PHE A 119 4.41 -4.86 -2.41
C PHE A 119 3.72 -4.15 -1.24
N PHE A 120 2.45 -3.77 -1.39
CA PHE A 120 1.71 -3.04 -0.37
C PHE A 120 1.49 -3.90 0.86
N SER A 121 1.11 -5.17 0.67
CA SER A 121 0.97 -6.12 1.78
C SER A 121 2.31 -6.50 2.40
N ASP A 122 3.40 -6.57 1.64
CA ASP A 122 4.73 -6.86 2.17
C ASP A 122 5.16 -5.75 3.14
N VAL A 123 4.98 -4.48 2.77
CA VAL A 123 5.30 -3.37 3.67
C VAL A 123 4.41 -3.40 4.92
N GLN A 124 3.10 -3.62 4.78
CA GLN A 124 2.19 -3.58 5.94
C GLN A 124 2.25 -4.82 6.84
N ALA A 125 2.54 -6.00 6.31
CA ALA A 125 2.54 -7.26 7.06
C ALA A 125 3.94 -7.77 7.42
N ARG A 126 4.98 -7.36 6.68
CA ARG A 126 6.39 -7.72 6.95
C ARG A 126 7.25 -6.52 7.35
N GLY A 127 6.73 -5.30 7.22
CA GLY A 127 7.33 -4.12 7.82
C GLY A 127 8.54 -3.55 7.09
N ALA A 128 8.80 -3.97 5.85
CA ALA A 128 9.95 -3.50 5.08
C ALA A 128 9.67 -3.48 3.57
N TYR A 129 10.35 -2.59 2.87
CA TYR A 129 10.34 -2.56 1.41
C TYR A 129 11.05 -3.81 0.86
N PRO A 130 10.36 -4.66 0.06
CA PRO A 130 10.97 -5.86 -0.47
C PRO A 130 12.03 -5.52 -1.52
N GLY A 131 13.06 -6.37 -1.64
CA GLY A 131 14.22 -6.10 -2.50
C GLY A 131 13.86 -5.89 -3.98
N TYR A 132 12.84 -6.59 -4.48
CA TYR A 132 12.38 -6.42 -5.86
C TYR A 132 11.83 -5.01 -6.13
N MET A 133 11.21 -4.36 -5.13
CA MET A 133 10.74 -2.99 -5.26
C MET A 133 11.88 -1.98 -5.20
N LYS A 134 12.91 -2.22 -4.39
CA LYS A 134 14.10 -1.35 -4.37
C LYS A 134 14.74 -1.26 -5.77
N ARG A 135 14.84 -2.40 -6.46
CA ARG A 135 15.28 -2.45 -7.86
C ARG A 135 14.32 -1.70 -8.80
N TYR A 136 13.02 -1.99 -8.73
CA TYR A 136 12.01 -1.34 -9.58
C TYR A 136 12.02 0.18 -9.44
N LEU A 137 12.08 0.71 -8.21
CA LEU A 137 12.12 2.14 -7.94
C LEU A 137 13.38 2.78 -8.57
N ALA A 138 14.54 2.15 -8.42
CA ALA A 138 15.79 2.63 -9.02
C ALA A 138 15.75 2.62 -10.56
N GLU A 139 15.26 1.54 -11.18
CA GLU A 139 15.15 1.44 -12.65
C GLU A 139 14.18 2.48 -13.25
N ASN A 140 13.20 2.94 -12.48
CA ASN A 140 12.20 3.93 -12.91
C ASN A 140 12.50 5.35 -12.43
N ASN A 141 13.66 5.62 -11.83
CA ASN A 141 14.04 6.91 -11.25
C ASN A 141 12.98 7.46 -10.28
N ILE A 142 12.49 6.58 -9.40
CA ILE A 142 11.54 6.91 -8.34
C ILE A 142 12.32 7.04 -7.04
N GLU A 143 12.26 8.23 -6.45
CA GLU A 143 12.93 8.54 -5.18
C GLU A 143 11.89 8.78 -4.09
N ILE A 144 11.96 7.99 -3.02
CA ILE A 144 11.05 8.09 -1.89
C ILE A 144 11.75 8.83 -0.76
N GLU A 145 11.22 9.99 -0.42
CA GLU A 145 11.60 10.73 0.78
C GLU A 145 11.08 9.98 2.02
N MET A 146 11.98 9.30 2.71
CA MET A 146 11.72 8.66 4.01
C MET A 146 12.31 9.51 5.12
N ALA A 147 11.53 9.80 6.16
CA ALA A 147 12.04 10.47 7.33
C ALA A 147 12.77 9.49 8.26
N GLU A 148 13.61 10.03 9.14
CA GLU A 148 14.21 9.26 10.22
C GLU A 148 13.13 8.57 11.06
N GLY A 149 13.29 7.26 11.28
CA GLY A 149 12.35 6.43 12.04
C GLY A 149 11.21 5.81 11.24
N ASP A 150 10.99 6.17 9.96
CA ASP A 150 9.91 5.58 9.16
C ASP A 150 10.12 4.06 8.98
N GLU A 151 11.34 3.62 8.67
CA GLU A 151 11.62 2.19 8.49
C GLU A 151 11.41 1.38 9.77
N GLU A 152 11.85 1.89 10.92
CA GLU A 152 11.66 1.20 12.21
C GLU A 152 10.18 1.14 12.58
N LEU A 153 9.44 2.22 12.37
CA LEU A 153 8.00 2.26 12.61
C LEU A 153 7.24 1.21 11.78
N LEU A 154 7.56 1.08 10.49
CA LEU A 154 6.95 0.09 9.61
C LEU A 154 7.23 -1.33 10.10
N LYS A 155 8.44 -1.58 10.57
CA LYS A 155 8.89 -2.87 11.09
C LYS A 155 8.23 -3.25 12.41
N GLU A 156 8.11 -2.31 13.34
CA GLU A 156 7.56 -2.53 14.68
C GLU A 156 6.02 -2.69 14.67
N HIS A 157 5.32 -2.08 13.71
CA HIS A 157 3.86 -1.98 13.71
C HIS A 157 3.21 -2.59 12.47
N THR A 158 3.44 -3.89 12.30
CA THR A 158 2.80 -4.71 11.27
C THR A 158 1.35 -5.07 11.61
N VAL A 159 0.55 -5.35 10.59
CA VAL A 159 -0.88 -5.65 10.73
C VAL A 159 -1.16 -7.04 11.30
N ASP A 160 -2.30 -7.20 11.98
CA ASP A 160 -2.75 -8.47 12.57
C ASP A 160 -3.26 -9.48 11.53
N TYR A 161 -3.82 -8.97 10.42
CA TYR A 161 -4.41 -9.78 9.35
C TYR A 161 -4.35 -9.06 8.01
N ILE A 162 -4.52 -9.82 6.93
CA ILE A 162 -4.59 -9.30 5.57
C ILE A 162 -6.03 -9.40 5.10
N GLY A 163 -6.73 -8.26 5.06
CA GLY A 163 -7.94 -8.13 4.27
C GLY A 163 -7.58 -8.06 2.80
N PHE A 164 -8.38 -8.67 1.94
CA PHE A 164 -8.25 -8.48 0.50
C PHE A 164 -9.60 -8.57 -0.18
N SER A 165 -9.79 -7.78 -1.25
CA SER A 165 -10.92 -7.94 -2.16
C SER A 165 -10.53 -8.85 -3.31
N TYR A 166 -11.47 -9.65 -3.77
CA TYR A 166 -11.31 -10.51 -4.92
C TYR A 166 -12.59 -10.49 -5.74
N TYR A 167 -12.45 -10.16 -7.02
CA TYR A 167 -13.56 -10.15 -7.98
C TYR A 167 -13.27 -11.08 -9.15
N MET A 168 -12.03 -11.06 -9.64
CA MET A 168 -11.58 -11.83 -10.79
C MET A 168 -10.06 -12.04 -10.75
N SER A 169 -9.59 -12.98 -11.56
CA SER A 169 -8.18 -13.10 -11.93
C SER A 169 -7.89 -12.36 -13.23
N MET A 170 -6.61 -12.13 -13.51
CA MET A 170 -6.09 -11.59 -14.77
C MET A 170 -5.26 -12.66 -15.50
N ALA A 171 -5.00 -12.43 -16.78
CA ALA A 171 -4.00 -13.17 -17.55
C ALA A 171 -2.91 -12.19 -18.03
N ALA A 172 -1.64 -12.60 -17.98
CA ALA A 172 -0.53 -11.85 -18.53
C ALA A 172 0.06 -12.58 -19.74
N SER A 173 0.22 -11.84 -20.84
CA SER A 173 0.91 -12.27 -22.04
C SER A 173 1.97 -11.24 -22.41
N THR A 174 3.12 -11.70 -22.88
CA THR A 174 4.16 -10.88 -23.50
C THR A 174 4.04 -10.82 -25.03
N ASP A 175 3.09 -11.58 -25.59
CA ASP A 175 2.76 -11.59 -27.01
C ASP A 175 1.67 -10.54 -27.31
N PRO A 176 1.94 -9.52 -28.16
CA PRO A 176 0.97 -8.49 -28.52
C PRO A 176 -0.31 -9.01 -29.18
N GLU A 177 -0.28 -10.19 -29.80
CA GLU A 177 -1.45 -10.78 -30.46
C GLU A 177 -2.38 -11.53 -29.48
N GLU A 178 -1.93 -11.79 -28.26
CA GLU A 178 -2.64 -12.52 -27.20
C GLU A 178 -3.10 -11.59 -26.05
N LEU A 179 -2.97 -10.26 -26.22
CA LEU A 179 -3.35 -9.21 -25.26
C LEU A 179 -4.73 -8.61 -25.50
#